data_AF-H9ZGM9-F1
#
_entry.id   AF-H9ZGM9-F1
#
_cell.length_a   1.000
_cell.length_b   1.000
_cell.length_c   1.000
_cell.angle_alpha   90.00
_cell.angle_beta   90.00
_cell.angle_gamma   90.00
#
_symmetry.space_group_name_H-M   'P 1'
#
loop_
_entity.id
_entity.type
_entity.pdbx_description
1 polymer ?
#
loop_
_entity_poly.entity_id
_entity_poly.type
_entity_poly.pdbx_seq_one_letter_code
_entity_poly.pdbx_strand_id
1 'polypeptide(L)'
;MATNGLIFLLCLLSYAAAQRWRGDGRCGPNYPAPSANPGECNPNSVDPCCSEWGWCGHESGHCDCALCVDYSAGGSVPAGSLSGDCPRIVTRSEWGARHSSWVQYISQPVPKVVIHHSTGGTCGDQASCSAKVRGFQNYHMDSNGWGDIGYNFLVGNDGNVYEGRGWDQVGAHAYGQNSVSIGICFIGEFTNHKPNSAAITAAKSLISCGISLGKISSAYSLYGHRDVGSTACPGNQLYDDIKSWGQYVG
;
A
#
# COMPACT_ATOMS: atom_id res chain seq x y z
N MET A 1 14.22 -67.40 5.77
CA MET A 1 15.07 -66.30 5.26
C MET A 1 14.79 -66.15 3.78
N ALA A 2 14.70 -64.89 3.32
CA ALA A 2 14.56 -64.42 1.93
C ALA A 2 13.20 -64.67 1.23
N THR A 3 12.58 -63.76 0.48
CA THR A 3 12.62 -62.29 0.30
C THR A 3 11.38 -62.00 -0.55
N ASN A 4 10.39 -61.24 -0.05
CA ASN A 4 9.25 -60.76 -0.86
C ASN A 4 9.53 -59.34 -1.36
N GLY A 5 9.89 -59.20 -2.63
CA GLY A 5 10.08 -57.93 -3.31
C GLY A 5 8.74 -57.36 -3.79
N LEU A 6 8.33 -56.24 -3.19
CA LEU A 6 7.19 -55.43 -3.63
C LEU A 6 7.63 -54.61 -4.86
N ILE A 7 6.99 -54.83 -6.01
CA ILE A 7 7.12 -53.98 -7.19
C ILE A 7 6.40 -52.66 -6.90
N PHE A 8 7.15 -51.61 -6.58
CA PHE A 8 6.63 -50.25 -6.51
C PHE A 8 6.58 -49.67 -7.92
N LEU A 9 5.36 -49.48 -8.43
CA LEU A 9 5.08 -48.71 -9.63
C LEU A 9 5.38 -47.24 -9.32
N LEU A 10 6.56 -46.75 -9.72
CA LEU A 10 6.90 -45.32 -9.65
C LEU A 10 6.09 -44.57 -10.72
N CYS A 11 4.99 -43.96 -10.30
CA CYS A 11 4.32 -42.91 -11.06
C CYS A 11 5.28 -41.71 -11.15
N LEU A 12 5.88 -41.51 -12.31
CA LEU A 12 6.63 -40.30 -12.66
C LEU A 12 5.64 -39.13 -12.76
N LEU A 13 5.30 -38.54 -11.62
CA LEU A 13 4.78 -37.17 -11.59
C LEU A 13 5.97 -36.25 -11.85
N SER A 14 6.16 -35.89 -13.12
CA SER A 14 6.97 -34.77 -13.52
C SER A 14 6.47 -33.51 -12.81
N TYR A 15 7.17 -33.06 -11.77
CA TYR A 15 7.03 -31.72 -11.21
C TYR A 15 7.56 -30.74 -12.27
N ALA A 16 6.72 -30.36 -13.23
CA ALA A 16 6.97 -29.15 -14.00
C ALA A 16 6.91 -27.99 -12.99
N ALA A 17 8.03 -27.30 -12.80
CA ALA A 17 8.06 -26.08 -11.99
C ALA A 17 6.96 -25.15 -12.50
N ALA A 18 5.99 -24.83 -11.64
CA ALA A 18 4.82 -24.08 -12.06
C ALA A 18 5.27 -22.70 -12.58
N GLN A 19 4.76 -22.31 -13.75
CA GLN A 19 5.23 -21.17 -14.52
C GLN A 19 4.72 -19.82 -13.95
N ARG A 20 5.64 -18.91 -13.62
CA ARG A 20 5.36 -17.63 -12.94
C ARG A 20 4.90 -16.51 -13.90
N TRP A 21 4.94 -16.76 -15.21
CA TRP A 21 4.50 -15.84 -16.26
C TRP A 21 3.43 -16.49 -17.13
N ARG A 22 2.59 -15.67 -17.74
CA ARG A 22 1.48 -16.12 -18.58
C ARG A 22 1.93 -16.32 -20.03
N GLY A 23 1.22 -17.18 -20.75
CA GLY A 23 1.45 -17.41 -22.18
C GLY A 23 0.84 -16.34 -23.10
N ASP A 24 -0.03 -15.47 -22.57
CA ASP A 24 -0.69 -14.39 -23.31
C ASP A 24 0.05 -13.04 -23.21
N GLY A 25 1.24 -13.02 -22.60
CA GLY A 25 2.06 -11.81 -22.43
C GLY A 25 1.55 -10.83 -21.38
N ARG A 26 0.49 -11.18 -20.64
CA ARG A 26 -0.03 -10.36 -19.53
C ARG A 26 0.76 -10.59 -18.24
N CYS A 27 0.88 -9.54 -17.44
CA CYS A 27 1.58 -9.54 -16.15
C CYS A 27 0.96 -8.54 -15.18
N GLY A 28 1.46 -8.48 -13.95
CA GLY A 28 0.99 -7.55 -12.93
C GLY A 28 -0.19 -8.08 -12.11
N PRO A 29 -0.70 -7.26 -11.17
CA PRO A 29 -1.67 -7.70 -10.15
C PRO A 29 -3.05 -8.04 -10.72
N ASN A 30 -3.40 -7.49 -11.89
CA ASN A 30 -4.67 -7.77 -12.56
C ASN A 30 -4.64 -9.07 -13.39
N TYR A 31 -3.46 -9.65 -13.60
CA TYR A 31 -3.28 -10.84 -14.44
C TYR A 31 -2.36 -11.87 -13.75
N PRO A 32 -2.85 -12.56 -12.70
CA PRO A 32 -2.07 -13.61 -12.04
C PRO A 32 -1.65 -14.73 -13.00
N ALA A 33 -0.45 -15.27 -12.77
CA ALA A 33 0.06 -16.45 -13.43
C ALA A 33 -0.22 -17.72 -12.59
N PRO A 34 -0.10 -18.93 -13.17
CA PRO A 34 -0.36 -20.19 -12.46
C PRO A 34 0.35 -20.35 -11.12
N SER A 35 1.53 -19.74 -10.96
CA SER A 35 2.34 -19.80 -9.73
C SER A 35 2.87 -18.45 -9.25
N ALA A 36 2.29 -17.34 -9.72
CA ALA A 36 2.66 -16.00 -9.25
C ALA A 36 1.47 -15.04 -9.24
N ASN A 37 1.33 -14.29 -8.15
CA ASN A 37 0.41 -13.16 -8.03
C ASN A 37 1.15 -12.01 -7.33
N PRO A 38 1.54 -10.93 -8.04
CA PRO A 38 1.20 -10.60 -9.43
C PRO A 38 1.79 -11.58 -10.45
N GLY A 39 1.21 -11.65 -11.65
CA GLY A 39 1.80 -12.42 -12.76
C GLY A 39 3.11 -11.77 -13.21
N GLU A 40 4.13 -12.56 -13.48
CA GLU A 40 5.47 -12.05 -13.84
C GLU A 40 5.72 -12.11 -15.35
N CYS A 41 6.88 -11.60 -15.78
CA CYS A 41 7.39 -11.78 -17.13
C CYS A 41 8.56 -12.76 -17.15
N ASN A 42 8.75 -13.47 -18.26
CA ASN A 42 9.83 -14.44 -18.39
C ASN A 42 11.20 -13.73 -18.37
N PRO A 43 12.06 -13.99 -17.36
CA PRO A 43 13.39 -13.38 -17.27
C PRO A 43 14.28 -13.60 -18.49
N ASN A 44 14.07 -14.72 -19.19
CA ASN A 44 14.87 -15.14 -20.34
C ASN A 44 14.21 -14.79 -21.68
N SER A 45 13.11 -14.03 -21.67
CA SER A 45 12.45 -13.55 -22.89
C SER A 45 13.09 -12.26 -23.39
N VAL A 46 12.84 -11.94 -24.66
CA VAL A 46 13.10 -10.60 -25.20
C VAL A 46 12.26 -9.53 -24.52
N ASP A 47 11.14 -9.91 -23.87
CA ASP A 47 10.20 -9.05 -23.16
C ASP A 47 10.20 -9.33 -21.63
N PRO A 48 11.27 -8.98 -20.90
CA PRO A 48 11.43 -9.36 -19.51
C PRO A 48 10.79 -8.37 -18.52
N CYS A 49 10.23 -7.25 -18.96
CA CYS A 49 9.72 -6.21 -18.06
C CYS A 49 8.19 -6.15 -18.05
N CYS A 50 7.59 -6.05 -16.86
CA CYS A 50 6.16 -5.83 -16.72
C CYS A 50 5.84 -4.33 -16.61
N SER A 51 5.05 -3.81 -17.56
CA SER A 51 4.59 -2.41 -17.57
C SER A 51 3.43 -2.14 -16.61
N GLU A 52 3.14 -0.86 -16.35
CA GLU A 52 1.97 -0.42 -15.57
C GLU A 52 0.64 -0.91 -16.17
N TRP A 53 0.62 -1.16 -17.48
CA TRP A 53 -0.55 -1.61 -18.24
C TRP A 53 -0.76 -3.13 -18.17
N GLY A 54 0.10 -3.85 -17.45
CA GLY A 54 0.02 -5.28 -17.26
C GLY A 54 0.42 -6.08 -18.50
N TRP A 55 1.44 -5.61 -19.21
CA TRP A 55 2.02 -6.28 -20.38
C TRP A 55 3.53 -6.47 -20.22
N CYS A 56 4.00 -7.65 -20.61
CA CYS A 56 5.42 -7.94 -20.76
C CYS A 56 5.97 -7.27 -22.02
N GLY A 57 7.07 -6.52 -21.87
CA GLY A 57 7.77 -5.86 -22.97
C GLY A 57 9.22 -5.55 -22.60
N HIS A 58 9.90 -4.84 -23.49
CA HIS A 58 11.34 -4.49 -23.34
C HIS A 58 11.65 -3.03 -23.65
N GLU A 59 10.68 -2.29 -24.18
CA GLU A 59 10.84 -0.86 -24.45
C GLU A 59 10.92 -0.08 -23.12
N SER A 60 11.44 1.15 -23.16
CA SER A 60 11.56 2.00 -21.97
C SER A 60 10.22 2.19 -21.23
N GLY A 61 9.09 2.23 -21.94
CA GLY A 61 7.76 2.29 -21.32
C GLY A 61 7.35 1.03 -20.53
N HIS A 62 8.10 -0.08 -20.68
CA HIS A 62 7.88 -1.34 -19.97
C HIS A 62 8.90 -1.57 -18.85
N CYS A 63 10.10 -0.97 -18.94
CA CYS A 63 11.19 -1.19 -17.98
C CYS A 63 11.51 0.04 -17.11
N ASP A 64 11.39 1.26 -17.65
CA ASP A 64 11.86 2.52 -17.04
C ASP A 64 10.72 3.35 -16.45
N CYS A 65 9.70 2.71 -15.87
CA CYS A 65 8.59 3.38 -15.21
C CYS A 65 8.54 3.09 -13.70
N ALA A 66 7.86 3.96 -12.95
CA ALA A 66 7.85 3.90 -11.49
C ALA A 66 7.21 2.61 -10.93
N LEU A 67 6.28 2.00 -11.69
CA LEU A 67 5.60 0.76 -11.31
C LEU A 67 6.04 -0.44 -12.18
N CYS A 68 7.03 -0.25 -13.04
CA CYS A 68 7.53 -1.31 -13.90
C CYS A 68 8.39 -2.28 -13.09
N VAL A 69 8.39 -3.55 -13.48
CA VAL A 69 9.23 -4.58 -12.86
C VAL A 69 10.04 -5.28 -13.95
N ASP A 70 11.36 -5.09 -13.94
CA ASP A 70 12.30 -5.79 -14.83
C ASP A 70 12.77 -7.10 -14.21
N TYR A 71 12.48 -8.22 -14.90
CA TYR A 71 12.83 -9.57 -14.45
C TYR A 71 14.15 -10.09 -15.07
N SER A 72 14.83 -9.33 -15.94
CA SER A 72 16.01 -9.77 -16.71
C SER A 72 17.29 -9.98 -15.87
N ALA A 73 17.44 -9.26 -14.75
CA ALA A 73 18.69 -9.16 -14.02
C ALA A 73 18.97 -10.30 -13.02
N GLY A 74 18.24 -11.42 -13.08
CA GLY A 74 18.31 -12.44 -12.00
C GLY A 74 17.89 -11.88 -10.64
N GLY A 75 17.25 -10.70 -10.64
CA GLY A 75 16.59 -10.13 -9.48
C GLY A 75 15.39 -11.00 -9.17
N SER A 76 15.57 -11.99 -8.29
CA SER A 76 14.56 -12.16 -7.27
C SER A 76 14.37 -10.78 -6.68
N VAL A 77 13.21 -10.15 -6.92
CA VAL A 77 12.72 -9.09 -6.06
C VAL A 77 13.12 -9.50 -4.64
N PRO A 78 13.85 -8.66 -3.87
CA PRO A 78 14.08 -8.95 -2.46
C PRO A 78 12.72 -9.35 -1.90
N ALA A 79 12.63 -10.52 -1.27
CA ALA A 79 11.38 -10.98 -0.69
C ALA A 79 10.84 -9.85 0.20
N GLY A 80 9.89 -9.06 -0.32
CA GLY A 80 9.52 -7.76 0.25
C GLY A 80 9.39 -6.55 -0.70
N SER A 81 9.58 -6.66 -2.03
CA SER A 81 9.36 -5.54 -2.95
C SER A 81 8.31 -5.86 -4.02
N LEU A 82 7.13 -5.27 -3.85
CA LEU A 82 5.96 -5.27 -4.75
C LEU A 82 5.29 -6.63 -5.03
N SER A 83 5.14 -7.48 -4.00
CA SER A 83 4.05 -8.45 -3.99
C SER A 83 2.72 -7.71 -3.81
N GLY A 84 1.62 -8.30 -4.29
CA GLY A 84 0.25 -7.90 -3.94
C GLY A 84 -0.08 -8.14 -2.47
N ASP A 85 0.89 -8.04 -1.57
CA ASP A 85 0.74 -8.15 -0.12
C ASP A 85 0.63 -6.76 0.49
N CYS A 86 -0.23 -6.67 1.49
CA CYS A 86 -0.38 -5.48 2.29
C CYS A 86 0.96 -5.05 2.90
N PRO A 87 1.25 -3.73 2.97
CA PRO A 87 2.45 -3.25 3.64
C PRO A 87 2.43 -3.67 5.11
N ARG A 88 3.59 -3.59 5.78
CA ARG A 88 3.60 -3.74 7.24
C ARG A 88 2.74 -2.63 7.86
N ILE A 89 1.60 -3.03 8.39
CA ILE A 89 0.74 -2.20 9.23
C ILE A 89 1.12 -2.49 10.69
N VAL A 90 1.72 -1.51 11.35
CA VAL A 90 1.91 -1.47 12.80
C VAL A 90 0.53 -1.27 13.41
N THR A 91 0.01 -2.34 14.03
CA THR A 91 -1.31 -2.39 14.64
C THR A 91 -1.41 -1.45 15.83
N ARG A 92 -2.65 -1.12 16.22
CA ARG A 92 -2.95 -0.32 17.41
C ARG A 92 -2.21 -0.79 18.67
N SER A 93 -2.15 -2.09 18.91
CA SER A 93 -1.44 -2.62 20.08
C SER A 93 0.08 -2.43 19.98
N GLU A 94 0.66 -2.60 18.79
CA GLU A 94 2.10 -2.49 18.57
C GLU A 94 2.64 -1.06 18.74
N TRP A 95 1.88 -0.04 18.33
CA TRP A 95 2.27 1.35 18.59
C TRP A 95 1.76 1.87 19.94
N GLY A 96 1.07 1.05 20.74
CA GLY A 96 0.63 1.41 22.09
C GLY A 96 -0.55 2.39 22.11
N ALA A 97 -1.54 2.15 21.24
CA ALA A 97 -2.79 2.89 21.22
C ALA A 97 -3.55 2.77 22.53
N ARG A 98 -4.12 3.88 22.97
CA ARG A 98 -5.19 3.83 23.97
C ARG A 98 -6.53 3.44 23.33
N HIS A 99 -7.48 3.05 24.17
CA HIS A 99 -8.80 2.62 23.74
C HIS A 99 -9.56 3.75 23.04
N SER A 100 -10.27 3.43 21.95
CA SER A 100 -11.18 4.38 21.30
C SER A 100 -12.43 4.57 22.17
N SER A 101 -12.86 5.80 22.42
CA SER A 101 -14.09 6.05 23.18
C SER A 101 -15.35 5.95 22.32
N TRP A 102 -15.22 5.87 20.99
CA TRP A 102 -16.36 5.79 20.07
C TRP A 102 -15.99 5.16 18.73
N VAL A 103 -16.86 4.28 18.24
CA VAL A 103 -16.69 3.56 16.97
C VAL A 103 -17.94 3.74 16.11
N GLN A 104 -17.77 4.29 14.91
CA GLN A 104 -18.78 4.26 13.85
C GLN A 104 -18.20 3.55 12.64
N TYR A 105 -18.93 2.57 12.12
CA TYR A 105 -18.51 1.82 10.94
C TYR A 105 -18.72 2.60 9.66
N ILE A 106 -17.78 2.47 8.72
CA ILE A 106 -17.84 3.07 7.38
C ILE A 106 -18.41 2.07 6.38
N SER A 107 -19.23 2.55 5.43
CA SER A 107 -19.72 1.71 4.33
C SER A 107 -18.60 1.44 3.34
N GLN A 108 -18.42 0.17 2.98
CA GLN A 108 -17.36 -0.29 2.09
C GLN A 108 -17.93 -0.88 0.79
N PRO A 109 -17.17 -0.88 -0.32
CA PRO A 109 -15.86 -0.23 -0.47
C PRO A 109 -15.97 1.30 -0.45
N VAL A 110 -14.98 1.99 0.14
CA VAL A 110 -14.99 3.46 0.10
C VAL A 110 -14.67 3.97 -1.31
N PRO A 111 -15.32 5.05 -1.75
CA PRO A 111 -15.07 5.62 -3.08
C PRO A 111 -13.83 6.54 -3.13
N LYS A 112 -13.26 6.95 -2.00
CA LYS A 112 -12.21 7.98 -1.99
C LYS A 112 -11.07 7.69 -1.03
N VAL A 113 -9.91 8.23 -1.35
CA VAL A 113 -8.75 8.30 -0.46
C VAL A 113 -8.32 9.76 -0.35
N VAL A 114 -8.06 10.24 0.87
CA VAL A 114 -7.59 11.61 1.12
C VAL A 114 -6.22 11.57 1.78
N ILE A 115 -5.24 12.21 1.15
CA ILE A 115 -3.86 12.30 1.62
C ILE A 115 -3.68 13.54 2.50
N HIS A 116 -3.04 13.32 3.65
CA HIS A 116 -2.72 14.33 4.65
C HIS A 116 -1.23 14.38 4.97
N HIS A 117 -0.82 15.46 5.62
CA HIS A 117 0.39 15.52 6.43
C HIS A 117 0.03 15.87 7.88
N SER A 118 0.87 15.51 8.85
CA SER A 118 0.59 15.79 10.27
C SER A 118 0.99 17.20 10.71
N THR A 119 1.90 17.85 9.97
CA THR A 119 2.76 18.97 10.42
C THR A 119 3.76 18.54 11.50
N GLY A 120 4.82 19.34 11.72
CA GLY A 120 5.92 19.01 12.65
C GLY A 120 7.01 18.10 12.05
N GLY A 121 7.91 17.59 12.90
CA GLY A 121 9.05 16.78 12.46
C GLY A 121 8.68 15.36 12.01
N THR A 122 9.49 14.78 11.14
CA THR A 122 9.40 13.38 10.68
C THR A 122 9.91 12.40 11.75
N CYS A 123 9.75 11.10 11.51
CA CYS A 123 10.29 10.00 12.32
C CYS A 123 10.90 8.94 11.40
N GLY A 124 11.99 8.30 11.82
CA GLY A 124 12.82 7.43 10.97
C GLY A 124 12.91 5.97 11.43
N ASP A 125 12.26 5.62 12.54
CA ASP A 125 12.21 4.26 13.08
C ASP A 125 10.85 4.00 13.75
N GLN A 126 10.53 2.72 13.98
CA GLN A 126 9.22 2.34 14.49
C GLN A 126 8.92 2.94 15.87
N ALA A 127 9.92 3.07 16.74
CA ALA A 127 9.72 3.59 18.10
C ALA A 127 9.41 5.09 18.07
N SER A 128 10.17 5.89 17.31
CA SER A 128 9.96 7.33 17.16
C SER A 128 8.65 7.64 16.43
N CYS A 129 8.30 6.86 15.41
CA CYS A 129 7.02 7.01 14.72
C CYS A 129 5.84 6.60 15.61
N SER A 130 5.92 5.48 16.33
CA SER A 130 4.88 5.09 17.30
C SER A 130 4.68 6.16 18.38
N ALA A 131 5.76 6.80 18.86
CA ALA A 131 5.68 7.90 19.82
C ALA A 131 4.91 9.11 19.26
N LYS A 132 5.14 9.47 17.99
CA LYS A 132 4.36 10.52 17.32
C LYS A 132 2.90 10.14 17.15
N VAL A 133 2.61 8.92 16.71
CA VAL A 133 1.23 8.42 16.55
C VAL A 133 0.47 8.49 17.88
N ARG A 134 1.10 8.07 19.00
CA ARG A 134 0.54 8.25 20.35
C ARG A 134 0.30 9.73 20.69
N GLY A 135 1.26 10.60 20.35
CA GLY A 135 1.12 12.05 20.53
C GLY A 135 -0.08 12.63 19.77
N PHE A 136 -0.28 12.22 18.51
CA PHE A 136 -1.43 12.64 17.71
C PHE A 136 -2.75 12.09 18.28
N GLN A 137 -2.77 10.84 18.75
CA GLN A 137 -3.95 10.27 19.41
C GLN A 137 -4.31 11.06 20.67
N ASN A 138 -3.33 11.35 21.53
CA ASN A 138 -3.56 12.15 22.74
C ASN A 138 -4.06 13.55 22.39
N TYR A 139 -3.44 14.24 21.43
CA TYR A 139 -3.90 15.56 21.01
C TYR A 139 -5.35 15.53 20.49
N HIS A 140 -5.67 14.60 19.59
CA HIS A 140 -7.02 14.50 19.03
C HIS A 140 -8.09 14.17 20.09
N MET A 141 -7.78 13.30 21.05
CA MET A 141 -8.77 12.89 22.02
C MET A 141 -8.83 13.84 23.24
N ASP A 142 -7.70 14.32 23.75
CA ASP A 142 -7.64 15.16 24.95
C ASP A 142 -7.87 16.65 24.62
N SER A 143 -7.35 17.12 23.49
CA SER A 143 -7.48 18.54 23.10
C SER A 143 -8.69 18.80 22.21
N ASN A 144 -8.99 17.92 21.24
CA ASN A 144 -10.15 18.09 20.36
C ASN A 144 -11.40 17.36 20.84
N GLY A 145 -11.30 16.50 21.87
CA GLY A 145 -12.44 15.73 22.39
C GLY A 145 -12.93 14.62 21.47
N TRP A 146 -12.10 14.15 20.53
CA TRP A 146 -12.51 13.13 19.56
C TRP A 146 -12.53 11.72 20.16
N GLY A 147 -13.29 10.83 19.51
CA GLY A 147 -13.38 9.42 19.89
C GLY A 147 -12.08 8.64 19.79
N ASP A 148 -11.17 9.08 18.90
CA ASP A 148 -9.89 8.47 18.61
C ASP A 148 -9.03 9.42 17.74
N ILE A 149 -7.80 9.01 17.41
CA ILE A 149 -6.97 9.64 16.38
C ILE A 149 -7.77 9.87 15.09
N GLY A 150 -7.63 11.03 14.45
CA GLY A 150 -8.51 11.43 13.33
C GLY A 150 -8.31 10.66 12.03
N TYR A 151 -7.11 10.13 11.77
CA TYR A 151 -6.77 9.46 10.52
C TYR A 151 -7.07 7.96 10.57
N ASN A 152 -7.39 7.37 9.42
CA ASN A 152 -7.53 5.92 9.30
C ASN A 152 -6.16 5.24 9.37
N PHE A 153 -5.18 5.80 8.67
CA PHE A 153 -3.80 5.34 8.67
C PHE A 153 -2.82 6.50 8.70
N LEU A 154 -1.62 6.22 9.21
CA LEU A 154 -0.49 7.14 9.16
C LEU A 154 0.72 6.45 8.54
N VAL A 155 1.64 7.22 7.96
CA VAL A 155 2.83 6.68 7.28
C VAL A 155 4.07 7.44 7.74
N GLY A 156 5.06 6.72 8.26
CA GLY A 156 6.33 7.29 8.71
C GLY A 156 7.42 7.23 7.63
N ASN A 157 8.49 8.02 7.79
CA ASN A 157 9.68 7.89 6.96
C ASN A 157 10.49 6.62 7.32
N ASP A 158 10.07 5.85 8.30
CA ASP A 158 10.54 4.49 8.54
C ASP A 158 9.97 3.48 7.51
N GLY A 159 9.03 3.91 6.65
CA GLY A 159 8.39 3.06 5.64
C GLY A 159 7.27 2.17 6.19
N ASN A 160 6.89 2.34 7.46
CA ASN A 160 5.77 1.61 8.06
C ASN A 160 4.45 2.38 7.89
N VAL A 161 3.36 1.62 7.80
CA VAL A 161 2.00 2.12 7.99
C VAL A 161 1.61 1.93 9.46
N TYR A 162 0.92 2.89 10.05
CA TYR A 162 0.39 2.84 11.41
C TYR A 162 -1.13 2.84 11.37
N GLU A 163 -1.74 1.85 12.01
CA GLU A 163 -3.18 1.73 12.12
C GLU A 163 -3.73 2.82 13.05
N GLY A 164 -4.45 3.80 12.48
CA GLY A 164 -5.26 4.74 13.24
C GLY A 164 -6.63 4.14 13.50
N ARG A 165 -7.68 4.73 12.91
CA ARG A 165 -9.03 4.15 12.94
C ARG A 165 -9.19 2.91 12.06
N GLY A 166 -8.19 2.61 11.23
CA GLY A 166 -8.17 1.44 10.37
C GLY A 166 -9.17 1.51 9.21
N TRP A 167 -9.46 0.35 8.63
CA TRP A 167 -10.31 0.24 7.43
C TRP A 167 -11.79 0.47 7.69
N ASP A 168 -12.26 0.02 8.87
CA ASP A 168 -13.68 -0.23 9.10
C ASP A 168 -14.39 0.92 9.80
N GLN A 169 -13.67 1.96 10.22
CA GLN A 169 -14.23 3.05 11.00
C GLN A 169 -14.17 4.40 10.27
N VAL A 170 -15.18 5.22 10.52
CA VAL A 170 -15.28 6.60 10.03
C VAL A 170 -14.16 7.45 10.67
N GLY A 171 -13.43 8.17 9.81
CA GLY A 171 -12.38 9.11 10.19
C GLY A 171 -12.89 10.40 10.85
N ALA A 172 -11.95 11.26 11.24
CA ALA A 172 -12.20 12.66 11.61
C ALA A 172 -11.11 13.56 11.00
N HIS A 173 -10.81 13.35 9.71
CA HIS A 173 -9.66 13.96 9.02
C HIS A 173 -10.04 15.04 8.01
N ALA A 174 -11.23 14.98 7.38
CA ALA A 174 -11.68 15.94 6.38
C ALA A 174 -13.20 16.12 6.45
N TYR A 175 -13.64 17.34 6.75
CA TYR A 175 -15.06 17.66 6.89
C TYR A 175 -15.84 17.31 5.60
N GLY A 176 -16.97 16.62 5.76
CA GLY A 176 -17.79 16.15 4.62
C GLY A 176 -17.23 14.94 3.85
N GLN A 177 -16.01 14.47 4.13
CA GLN A 177 -15.42 13.29 3.47
C GLN A 177 -15.24 12.08 4.41
N ASN A 178 -15.30 12.28 5.73
CA ASN A 178 -14.97 11.25 6.73
C ASN A 178 -15.73 9.92 6.57
N SER A 179 -16.98 9.93 6.13
CA SER A 179 -17.83 8.73 5.99
C SER A 179 -17.73 8.05 4.62
N VAL A 180 -16.97 8.63 3.69
CA VAL A 180 -16.84 8.16 2.30
C VAL A 180 -15.39 8.09 1.84
N SER A 181 -14.43 8.14 2.77
CA SER A 181 -13.01 8.08 2.44
C SER A 181 -12.17 7.43 3.52
N ILE A 182 -11.00 6.95 3.09
CA ILE A 182 -9.90 6.58 3.98
C ILE A 182 -8.91 7.76 4.01
N GLY A 183 -8.64 8.28 5.20
CA GLY A 183 -7.63 9.32 5.43
C GLY A 183 -6.26 8.71 5.74
N ILE A 184 -5.27 8.99 4.90
CA ILE A 184 -3.87 8.55 5.08
C ILE A 184 -3.00 9.77 5.38
N CYS A 185 -2.36 9.80 6.55
CA CYS A 185 -1.55 10.93 7.00
C CYS A 185 -0.05 10.62 7.02
N PHE A 186 0.74 11.34 6.21
CA PHE A 186 2.18 11.27 6.29
C PHE A 186 2.69 12.03 7.53
N ILE A 187 3.54 11.39 8.33
CA ILE A 187 4.07 11.95 9.58
C ILE A 187 5.21 12.93 9.22
N GLY A 188 4.90 14.22 9.21
CA GLY A 188 5.84 15.29 8.90
C GLY A 188 5.20 16.54 8.28
N GLU A 189 6.04 17.48 7.87
CA GLU A 189 5.67 18.75 7.23
C GLU A 189 6.25 18.83 5.81
N PHE A 190 5.44 18.45 4.80
CA PHE A 190 5.91 18.30 3.42
C PHE A 190 5.64 19.52 2.52
N THR A 191 5.66 20.73 3.09
CA THR A 191 5.54 21.95 2.27
C THR A 191 6.77 22.19 1.40
N ASN A 192 7.98 21.98 1.92
CA ASN A 192 9.23 22.33 1.23
C ASN A 192 10.14 21.13 0.92
N HIS A 193 9.71 19.91 1.27
CA HIS A 193 10.41 18.67 0.95
C HIS A 193 9.41 17.52 0.83
N LYS A 194 9.76 16.47 0.08
CA LYS A 194 8.94 15.27 -0.08
C LYS A 194 9.13 14.31 1.11
N PRO A 195 8.15 13.44 1.41
CA PRO A 195 8.42 12.21 2.16
C PRO A 195 9.49 11.38 1.45
N ASN A 196 10.14 10.47 2.17
CA ASN A 196 11.09 9.57 1.52
C ASN A 196 10.38 8.52 0.67
N SER A 197 11.13 7.84 -0.21
CA SER A 197 10.58 6.83 -1.11
C SER A 197 9.90 5.69 -0.37
N ALA A 198 10.42 5.27 0.80
CA ALA A 198 9.82 4.22 1.62
C ALA A 198 8.40 4.58 2.07
N ALA A 199 8.18 5.80 2.54
CA ALA A 199 6.84 6.29 2.92
C ALA A 199 5.89 6.34 1.72
N ILE A 200 6.36 6.84 0.57
CA ILE A 200 5.56 6.92 -0.66
C ILE A 200 5.14 5.51 -1.11
N THR A 201 6.08 4.55 -1.13
CA THR A 201 5.80 3.15 -1.46
C THR A 201 4.81 2.53 -0.48
N ALA A 202 5.00 2.74 0.83
CA ALA A 202 4.10 2.20 1.85
C ALA A 202 2.65 2.68 1.68
N ALA A 203 2.46 3.97 1.38
CA ALA A 203 1.13 4.54 1.13
C ALA A 203 0.49 3.97 -0.15
N LYS A 204 1.24 3.83 -1.24
CA LYS A 204 0.74 3.22 -2.50
C LYS A 204 0.37 1.75 -2.28
N SER A 205 1.24 0.98 -1.60
CA SER A 205 0.96 -0.42 -1.23
C SER A 205 -0.25 -0.54 -0.32
N LEU A 206 -0.45 0.42 0.60
CA LEU A 206 -1.63 0.45 1.47
C LEU A 206 -2.91 0.64 0.66
N ILE A 207 -2.92 1.57 -0.31
CA ILE A 207 -4.08 1.77 -1.19
C ILE A 207 -4.36 0.50 -2.00
N SER A 208 -3.33 -0.11 -2.58
CA SER A 208 -3.45 -1.37 -3.33
C SER A 208 -4.01 -2.50 -2.47
N CYS A 209 -3.53 -2.64 -1.23
CA CYS A 209 -4.06 -3.56 -0.23
C CYS A 209 -5.54 -3.29 0.10
N GLY A 210 -5.91 -2.01 0.28
CA GLY A 210 -7.31 -1.65 0.50
C GLY A 210 -8.21 -2.05 -0.67
N ILE A 211 -7.73 -1.95 -1.91
CA ILE A 211 -8.45 -2.41 -3.11
C ILE A 211 -8.58 -3.93 -3.12
N SER A 212 -7.50 -4.67 -2.86
CA SER A 212 -7.52 -6.14 -2.87
C SER A 212 -8.42 -6.72 -1.78
N LEU A 213 -8.54 -6.03 -0.64
CA LEU A 213 -9.42 -6.40 0.48
C LEU A 213 -10.88 -5.95 0.29
N GLY A 214 -11.22 -5.25 -0.81
CA GLY A 214 -12.55 -4.68 -1.01
C GLY A 214 -12.91 -3.53 -0.04
N LYS A 215 -11.90 -2.94 0.61
CA LYS A 215 -12.04 -1.79 1.52
C LYS A 215 -12.10 -0.48 0.76
N ILE A 216 -11.35 -0.38 -0.34
CA ILE A 216 -11.31 0.76 -1.27
C ILE A 216 -11.84 0.29 -2.62
N SER A 217 -12.65 1.10 -3.30
CA SER A 217 -13.13 0.80 -4.64
C SER A 217 -11.97 0.72 -5.63
N SER A 218 -11.99 -0.21 -6.58
CA SER A 218 -11.00 -0.22 -7.67
C SER A 218 -11.08 1.03 -8.57
N ALA A 219 -12.22 1.72 -8.55
CA ALA A 219 -12.45 3.02 -9.21
C ALA A 219 -12.48 4.17 -8.20
N TYR A 220 -11.68 4.10 -7.13
CA TYR A 220 -11.58 5.17 -6.14
C TYR A 220 -11.10 6.48 -6.77
N SER A 221 -11.32 7.61 -6.09
CA SER A 221 -10.70 8.89 -6.41
C SER A 221 -9.71 9.30 -5.31
N LEU A 222 -8.51 9.71 -5.71
CA LEU A 222 -7.45 10.21 -4.83
C LEU A 222 -7.49 11.73 -4.77
N TYR A 223 -7.41 12.26 -3.56
CA TYR A 223 -7.39 13.69 -3.25
C TYR A 223 -6.25 14.01 -2.28
N GLY A 224 -5.66 15.19 -2.40
CA GLY A 224 -5.03 15.87 -1.27
C GLY A 224 -6.11 16.51 -0.38
N HIS A 225 -5.82 16.71 0.91
CA HIS A 225 -6.79 17.37 1.80
C HIS A 225 -7.24 18.75 1.28
N ARG A 226 -6.34 19.52 0.65
CA ARG A 226 -6.67 20.80 0.02
C ARG A 226 -7.68 20.73 -1.13
N ASP A 227 -7.91 19.57 -1.73
CA ASP A 227 -8.89 19.40 -2.82
C ASP A 227 -10.32 19.31 -2.28
N VAL A 228 -10.45 18.97 -1.00
CA VAL A 228 -11.74 18.72 -0.33
C VAL A 228 -11.98 19.64 0.86
N GLY A 229 -11.09 20.61 1.09
CA GLY A 229 -11.18 21.56 2.21
C GLY A 229 -10.22 22.73 2.06
N SER A 230 -10.45 23.79 2.83
CA SER A 230 -9.59 25.00 2.83
C SER A 230 -8.40 24.82 3.76
N THR A 231 -7.32 24.22 3.26
CA THR A 231 -6.11 23.91 4.03
C THR A 231 -4.87 23.87 3.15
N ALA A 232 -3.68 24.05 3.75
CA ALA A 232 -2.40 23.82 3.07
C ALA A 232 -2.02 22.34 3.03
N CYS A 233 -2.70 21.47 3.78
CA CYS A 233 -2.47 20.03 3.80
C CYS A 233 -2.71 19.41 2.40
N PRO A 234 -1.86 18.49 1.89
CA PRO A 234 -0.76 17.77 2.55
C PRO A 234 0.63 18.43 2.43
N GLY A 235 0.70 19.74 2.21
CA GLY A 235 1.95 20.45 1.90
C GLY A 235 2.30 20.37 0.42
N ASN A 236 2.99 21.40 -0.12
CA ASN A 236 3.19 21.55 -1.57
C ASN A 236 3.95 20.39 -2.21
N GLN A 237 5.06 19.94 -1.62
CA GLN A 237 5.89 18.90 -2.24
C GLN A 237 5.22 17.52 -2.23
N LEU A 238 4.48 17.18 -1.17
CA LEU A 238 3.67 15.96 -1.16
C LEU A 238 2.45 16.09 -2.08
N TYR A 239 1.80 17.26 -2.11
CA TYR A 239 0.68 17.51 -3.02
C TYR A 239 1.10 17.39 -4.50
N ASP A 240 2.25 17.91 -4.87
CA ASP A 240 2.78 17.78 -6.23
C ASP A 240 3.16 16.34 -6.56
N ASP A 241 3.57 15.53 -5.57
CA ASP A 241 3.85 14.12 -5.77
C ASP A 241 2.57 13.30 -6.05
N ILE A 242 1.51 13.50 -5.26
CA ILE A 242 0.27 12.70 -5.41
C ILE A 242 -0.46 12.95 -6.73
N LYS A 243 -0.21 14.09 -7.40
CA LYS A 243 -0.73 14.35 -8.76
C LYS A 243 -0.26 13.33 -9.79
N SER A 244 0.88 12.69 -9.54
CA SER A 244 1.44 11.64 -10.39
C SER A 244 0.92 10.24 -10.05
N TRP A 245 0.12 10.10 -8.99
CA TRP A 245 -0.38 8.80 -8.57
C TRP A 245 -1.64 8.42 -9.37
N GLY A 246 -1.90 7.12 -9.49
CA GLY A 246 -3.11 6.62 -10.13
C GLY A 246 -4.38 7.12 -9.44
N GLN A 247 -5.41 7.38 -10.25
CA GLN A 247 -6.74 7.82 -9.82
C GLN A 247 -6.78 9.19 -9.12
N TYR A 248 -5.76 10.04 -9.28
CA TYR A 248 -5.81 11.41 -8.80
C TYR A 248 -6.78 12.29 -9.61
N VAL A 249 -7.58 13.12 -8.92
CA VAL A 249 -8.69 13.89 -9.52
C VAL A 249 -8.57 15.41 -9.30
N GLY A 250 -7.58 15.88 -8.52
CA GLY A 250 -7.47 17.29 -8.02
C GLY A 250 -6.78 18.31 -8.92
#